data_AF-A0A7V1IF89-F1
#
_entry.id   AF-A0A7V1IF89-F1
#
_cell.length_a   1.000
_cell.length_b   1.000
_cell.length_c   1.000
_cell.angle_alpha   90.00
_cell.angle_beta   90.00
_cell.angle_gamma   90.00
#
_symmetry.space_group_name_H-M   'P 1'
#
loop_
_entity.id
_entity.type
_entity.pdbx_description
1 polymer ?
#
loop_
_entity_poly.entity_id
_entity_poly.type
_entity_poly.pdbx_seq_one_letter_code
_entity_poly.pdbx_strand_id
1 'polypeptide(L)'
;MAKRKAGRRSRRNERSSPVRDVAGIALLTLAVMIAAAVLSFNPADPPNGSGPAVTNRLGPAGAVVADLVVHYTFGRILSLLIPLLLALAGLDLLRGRGSQITLRLGGPLLVAAVLAASIWGVVRTGNGFGESLEQTGLVGWGLAGLLLGYLGIAGSWILLIGLSLIYITVLLRIRWVAIMHLAAGAGRGLVTGLGRLKPRPASLKRTARAVKPPEVLKRGGKKERAVRDEEPPEEEKPAAVKEPAPEILAGRKRTRAAHAVEAAPPGFASSRR
;
A
#
# COMPACT_ATOMS: atom_id res chain seq x y z
N MET A 1 -52.67 -31.55 -33.56
CA MET A 1 -52.85 -30.93 -32.21
C MET A 1 -51.65 -31.05 -31.24
N ALA A 2 -50.60 -31.86 -31.52
CA ALA A 2 -49.48 -32.07 -30.59
C ALA A 2 -48.49 -30.88 -30.45
N LYS A 3 -48.25 -30.10 -31.52
CA LYS A 3 -47.33 -28.93 -31.50
C LYS A 3 -47.74 -27.83 -30.50
N ARG A 4 -49.04 -27.68 -30.23
CA ARG A 4 -49.58 -26.66 -29.31
C ARG A 4 -49.35 -27.00 -27.83
N LYS A 5 -49.24 -28.29 -27.47
CA LYS A 5 -48.94 -28.72 -26.09
C LYS A 5 -47.45 -28.61 -25.76
N ALA A 6 -46.56 -28.83 -26.73
CA ALA A 6 -45.12 -28.67 -26.57
C ALA A 6 -44.71 -27.21 -26.32
N GLY A 7 -45.25 -26.25 -27.10
CA GLY A 7 -44.98 -24.82 -26.90
C GLY A 7 -45.59 -24.23 -25.62
N ARG A 8 -46.64 -24.85 -25.06
CA ARG A 8 -47.21 -24.47 -23.76
C ARG A 8 -46.40 -25.00 -22.56
N ARG A 9 -45.68 -26.11 -22.73
CA ARG A 9 -44.78 -26.65 -21.70
C ARG A 9 -43.47 -25.88 -21.64
N SER A 10 -42.88 -25.48 -22.77
CA SER A 10 -41.64 -24.67 -22.75
C SER A 10 -41.86 -23.27 -22.15
N ARG A 11 -42.99 -22.62 -22.44
CA ARG A 11 -43.39 -21.34 -21.80
C ARG A 11 -43.78 -21.46 -20.31
N ARG A 12 -43.92 -22.66 -19.76
CA ARG A 12 -44.21 -22.87 -18.33
C ARG A 12 -42.94 -22.90 -17.48
N ASN A 13 -41.77 -23.21 -18.07
CA ASN A 13 -40.48 -23.20 -17.38
C ASN A 13 -39.87 -21.80 -17.20
N GLU A 14 -40.37 -20.78 -17.93
CA GLU A 14 -39.94 -19.38 -17.77
C GLU A 14 -40.72 -18.61 -16.71
N ARG A 15 -41.81 -19.16 -16.18
CA ARG A 15 -42.42 -18.62 -14.97
C ARG A 15 -41.46 -18.91 -13.82
N SER A 16 -40.96 -17.85 -13.19
CA SER A 16 -40.29 -18.00 -11.90
C SER A 16 -41.13 -18.88 -10.99
N SER A 17 -40.52 -19.90 -10.39
CA SER A 17 -41.19 -20.58 -9.30
C SER A 17 -41.35 -19.54 -8.19
N PRO A 18 -42.55 -19.40 -7.59
CA PRO A 18 -42.76 -18.43 -6.51
C PRO A 18 -41.71 -18.58 -5.39
N VAL A 19 -41.28 -19.81 -5.15
CA VAL A 19 -40.19 -20.15 -4.20
C VAL A 19 -38.86 -19.48 -4.57
N ARG A 20 -38.49 -19.44 -5.86
CA ARG A 20 -37.25 -18.81 -6.33
C ARG A 20 -37.28 -17.30 -6.13
N ASP A 21 -38.43 -16.68 -6.40
CA ASP A 21 -38.59 -15.24 -6.23
C ASP A 21 -38.53 -14.86 -4.75
N VAL A 22 -39.22 -15.61 -3.88
CA VAL A 22 -39.14 -15.44 -2.42
C VAL A 22 -37.72 -15.62 -1.92
N ALA A 23 -37.02 -16.67 -2.36
CA ALA A 23 -35.63 -16.91 -1.98
C ALA A 23 -34.70 -15.77 -2.45
N GLY A 24 -34.89 -15.25 -3.66
CA GLY A 24 -34.09 -14.15 -4.20
C GLY A 24 -34.30 -12.85 -3.45
N ILE A 25 -35.56 -12.51 -3.11
CA ILE A 25 -35.89 -11.34 -2.28
C ILE A 25 -35.33 -11.50 -0.86
N ALA A 26 -35.44 -12.70 -0.27
CA ALA A 26 -34.88 -12.97 1.05
C ALA A 26 -33.35 -12.81 1.07
N LEU A 27 -32.65 -13.33 0.06
CA LEU A 27 -31.20 -13.16 -0.11
C LEU A 27 -30.80 -11.69 -0.25
N LEU A 28 -31.53 -10.90 -1.04
CA LEU A 28 -31.26 -9.47 -1.19
C LEU A 28 -31.51 -8.71 0.11
N THR A 29 -32.58 -9.05 0.83
CA THR A 29 -32.91 -8.44 2.12
C THR A 29 -31.79 -8.73 3.13
N LEU A 30 -31.35 -9.99 3.20
CA LEU A 30 -30.24 -10.40 4.06
C LEU A 30 -28.93 -9.70 3.67
N ALA A 31 -28.64 -9.56 2.37
CA ALA A 31 -27.48 -8.83 1.89
C ALA A 31 -27.46 -7.37 2.36
N VAL A 32 -28.60 -6.68 2.25
CA VAL A 32 -28.74 -5.29 2.71
C VAL A 32 -28.59 -5.20 4.23
N MET A 33 -29.18 -6.13 4.99
CA MET A 33 -29.02 -6.17 6.44
C MET A 33 -27.55 -6.35 6.85
N ILE A 34 -26.84 -7.32 6.25
CA ILE A 34 -25.43 -7.55 6.54
C ILE A 34 -24.58 -6.32 6.14
N ALA A 35 -24.84 -5.72 4.97
CA ALA A 35 -24.14 -4.50 4.56
C ALA A 35 -24.36 -3.36 5.56
N ALA A 36 -25.59 -3.13 6.01
CA ALA A 36 -25.90 -2.09 6.98
C ALA A 36 -25.24 -2.37 8.35
N ALA A 37 -25.22 -3.64 8.78
CA ALA A 37 -24.52 -4.07 10.00
C ALA A 37 -23.02 -3.75 9.92
N VAL A 38 -22.35 -4.16 8.83
CA VAL A 38 -20.90 -3.94 8.63
C VAL A 38 -20.56 -2.46 8.47
N LEU A 39 -21.38 -1.69 7.73
CA LEU A 39 -21.15 -0.25 7.56
C LEU A 39 -21.31 0.53 8.87
N SER A 40 -22.20 0.08 9.75
CA SER A 40 -22.39 0.64 11.09
C SER A 40 -21.56 -0.06 12.18
N PHE A 41 -20.54 -0.85 11.79
CA PHE A 41 -19.63 -1.49 12.73
C PHE A 41 -18.85 -0.46 13.55
N ASN A 42 -18.86 -0.68 14.87
CA ASN A 42 -18.09 0.05 15.85
C ASN A 42 -17.27 -0.94 16.70
N PRO A 43 -15.94 -0.81 16.77
CA PRO A 43 -15.09 -1.63 17.64
C PRO A 43 -15.46 -1.58 19.13
N ALA A 44 -16.14 -0.52 19.58
CA ALA A 44 -16.61 -0.39 20.96
C ALA A 44 -17.88 -1.18 21.27
N ASP A 45 -18.59 -1.68 20.24
CA ASP A 45 -19.79 -2.50 20.45
C ASP A 45 -19.38 -3.88 21.00
N PRO A 46 -20.08 -4.39 22.03
CA PRO A 46 -19.78 -5.69 22.60
C PRO A 46 -20.07 -6.80 21.56
N PRO A 47 -19.15 -7.77 21.36
CA PRO A 47 -19.24 -8.76 20.29
C PRO A 47 -20.40 -9.74 20.46
N ASN A 48 -20.91 -9.90 21.69
CA ASN A 48 -22.10 -10.67 22.02
C ASN A 48 -23.41 -9.86 21.95
N GLY A 49 -23.33 -8.57 21.58
CA GLY A 49 -24.47 -7.65 21.51
C GLY A 49 -25.07 -7.29 22.88
N SER A 50 -24.46 -7.69 24.00
CA SER A 50 -25.01 -7.43 25.32
C SER A 50 -24.55 -6.07 25.84
N GLY A 51 -25.47 -5.15 26.04
CA GLY A 51 -25.19 -3.89 26.75
C GLY A 51 -26.08 -2.73 26.30
N PRO A 52 -26.22 -1.68 27.14
CA PRO A 52 -27.04 -0.51 26.82
C PRO A 52 -26.41 0.41 25.76
N ALA A 53 -25.16 0.16 25.35
CA ALA A 53 -24.35 1.06 24.53
C ALA A 53 -24.09 0.52 23.10
N VAL A 54 -24.95 -0.35 22.55
CA VAL A 54 -24.79 -0.80 21.16
C VAL A 54 -25.06 0.37 20.21
N THR A 55 -24.06 0.72 19.41
CA THR A 55 -24.12 1.83 18.44
C THR A 55 -24.52 1.37 17.03
N ASN A 56 -24.44 0.07 16.74
CA ASN A 56 -24.88 -0.49 15.46
C ASN A 56 -26.33 -0.13 15.13
N ARG A 57 -26.59 0.29 13.89
CA ARG A 57 -27.92 0.78 13.47
C ARG A 57 -28.98 -0.31 13.39
N LEU A 58 -28.57 -1.58 13.33
CA LEU A 58 -29.47 -2.73 13.38
C LEU A 58 -29.60 -3.30 14.81
N GLY A 59 -29.12 -2.55 15.81
CA GLY A 59 -29.16 -2.95 17.22
C GLY A 59 -28.21 -4.10 17.56
N PRO A 60 -28.45 -4.80 18.69
CA PRO A 60 -27.60 -5.89 19.18
C PRO A 60 -27.31 -6.99 18.16
N ALA A 61 -28.32 -7.43 17.42
CA ALA A 61 -28.15 -8.46 16.39
C ALA A 61 -27.23 -7.98 15.26
N GLY A 62 -27.36 -6.72 14.86
CA GLY A 62 -26.46 -6.08 13.89
C GLY A 62 -25.02 -6.04 14.35
N ALA A 63 -24.79 -5.70 15.62
CA ALA A 63 -23.45 -5.67 16.21
C ALA A 63 -22.78 -7.06 16.18
N VAL A 64 -23.50 -8.11 16.61
CA VAL A 64 -23.00 -9.50 16.56
C VAL A 64 -22.67 -9.93 15.14
N VAL A 65 -23.58 -9.67 14.19
CA VAL A 65 -23.34 -10.03 12.78
C VAL A 65 -22.16 -9.27 12.20
N ALA A 66 -22.05 -7.97 12.49
CA ALA A 66 -20.94 -7.14 12.03
C ALA A 66 -19.61 -7.64 12.61
N ASP A 67 -19.56 -7.92 13.91
CA ASP A 67 -18.38 -8.45 14.59
C ASP A 67 -17.92 -9.77 13.97
N LEU A 68 -18.85 -10.73 13.81
CA LEU A 68 -18.57 -12.02 13.19
C LEU A 68 -18.04 -11.86 11.76
N VAL A 69 -18.71 -11.05 10.96
CA VAL A 69 -18.35 -10.84 9.54
C VAL A 69 -17.00 -10.14 9.41
N VAL A 70 -16.74 -9.10 10.21
CA VAL A 70 -15.49 -8.32 10.16
C VAL A 70 -14.31 -9.15 10.64
N HIS A 71 -14.40 -9.78 11.82
CA HIS A 71 -13.28 -10.47 12.44
C HIS A 71 -12.96 -11.82 11.78
N TYR A 72 -13.96 -12.63 11.44
CA TYR A 72 -13.73 -13.99 10.94
C TYR A 72 -13.48 -14.08 9.43
N THR A 73 -13.53 -12.97 8.69
CA THR A 73 -13.27 -12.97 7.25
C THR A 73 -12.06 -12.12 6.85
N PHE A 74 -12.26 -11.03 6.13
CA PHE A 74 -11.22 -10.23 5.49
C PHE A 74 -11.00 -8.86 6.16
N GLY A 75 -11.59 -8.64 7.34
CA GLY A 75 -11.54 -7.35 8.04
C GLY A 75 -12.66 -6.39 7.59
N ARG A 76 -12.66 -5.17 8.13
CA ARG A 76 -13.77 -4.22 8.01
C ARG A 76 -14.12 -3.86 6.56
N ILE A 77 -13.12 -3.56 5.73
CA ILE A 77 -13.36 -3.06 4.38
C ILE A 77 -13.70 -4.22 3.43
N LEU A 78 -12.91 -5.28 3.45
CA LEU A 78 -13.07 -6.41 2.53
C LEU A 78 -14.25 -7.32 2.91
N SER A 79 -14.73 -7.28 4.15
CA SER A 79 -15.94 -8.03 4.53
C SER A 79 -17.22 -7.54 3.82
N LEU A 80 -17.23 -6.33 3.25
CA LEU A 80 -18.30 -5.85 2.37
C LEU A 80 -18.44 -6.66 1.07
N LEU A 81 -17.44 -7.49 0.72
CA LEU A 81 -17.60 -8.45 -0.37
C LEU A 81 -18.68 -9.50 -0.06
N ILE A 82 -18.88 -9.89 1.19
CA ILE A 82 -19.87 -10.91 1.55
C ILE A 82 -21.30 -10.47 1.20
N PRO A 83 -21.80 -9.30 1.67
CA PRO A 83 -23.13 -8.84 1.27
C PRO A 83 -23.20 -8.57 -0.23
N LEU A 84 -22.11 -8.14 -0.89
CA LEU A 84 -22.09 -7.99 -2.34
C LEU A 84 -22.30 -9.32 -3.07
N LEU A 85 -21.63 -10.40 -2.65
CA LEU A 85 -21.79 -11.73 -3.23
C LEU A 85 -23.20 -12.29 -2.98
N LEU A 86 -23.76 -12.09 -1.78
CA LEU A 86 -25.15 -12.46 -1.49
C LEU A 86 -26.13 -11.68 -2.37
N ALA A 87 -25.88 -10.39 -2.61
CA ALA A 87 -26.72 -9.58 -3.48
C ALA A 87 -26.66 -10.06 -4.93
N LEU A 88 -25.46 -10.39 -5.44
CA LEU A 88 -25.30 -10.99 -6.77
C LEU A 88 -26.05 -12.33 -6.88
N ALA A 89 -25.97 -13.17 -5.85
CA ALA A 89 -26.68 -14.45 -5.78
C ALA A 89 -28.21 -14.27 -5.78
N GLY A 90 -28.72 -13.31 -5.00
CA GLY A 90 -30.14 -12.96 -4.99
C GLY A 90 -30.63 -12.46 -6.35
N LEU A 91 -29.86 -11.59 -7.01
CA LEU A 91 -30.18 -11.09 -8.36
C LEU A 91 -30.18 -12.21 -9.41
N ASP A 92 -29.21 -13.12 -9.32
CA ASP A 92 -29.12 -14.31 -10.17
C ASP A 92 -30.36 -15.20 -10.06
N LEU A 93 -30.83 -15.39 -8.82
CA LEU A 93 -32.00 -16.18 -8.50
C LEU A 93 -33.29 -15.55 -9.06
N LEU A 94 -33.47 -14.24 -8.89
CA LEU A 94 -34.59 -13.50 -9.46
C LEU A 94 -34.60 -13.53 -10.99
N ARG A 95 -33.42 -13.41 -11.62
CA ARG A 95 -33.28 -13.45 -13.07
C ARG A 95 -33.47 -14.85 -13.67
N GLY A 96 -33.58 -15.89 -12.84
CA GLY A 96 -33.66 -17.28 -13.30
C GLY A 96 -32.40 -17.72 -14.07
N ARG A 97 -31.27 -17.03 -13.87
CA ARG A 97 -30.02 -17.28 -14.61
C ARG A 97 -29.12 -18.32 -13.93
N GLY A 98 -29.57 -18.94 -12.82
CA GLY A 98 -28.71 -19.74 -11.96
C GLY A 98 -27.61 -18.88 -11.33
N SER A 99 -26.56 -19.49 -10.75
CA SER A 99 -25.45 -18.78 -10.08
C SER A 99 -24.38 -18.23 -11.03
N GLN A 100 -24.75 -17.89 -12.28
CA GLN A 100 -23.81 -17.56 -13.35
C GLN A 100 -23.05 -16.26 -13.10
N ILE A 101 -23.73 -15.18 -12.69
CA ILE A 101 -23.07 -13.89 -12.42
C ILE A 101 -22.23 -14.01 -11.15
N THR A 102 -22.78 -14.66 -10.13
CA THR A 102 -22.13 -14.91 -8.84
C THR A 102 -20.84 -15.70 -9.00
N LEU A 103 -20.83 -16.77 -9.80
CA LEU A 103 -19.61 -17.55 -10.04
C LEU A 103 -18.61 -16.76 -10.90
N ARG A 104 -19.10 -16.04 -11.92
CA ARG A 104 -18.24 -15.29 -12.85
C ARG A 104 -17.53 -14.12 -12.20
N LEU A 105 -18.20 -13.39 -11.31
CA LEU A 105 -17.63 -12.25 -10.60
C LEU A 105 -17.06 -12.66 -9.25
N GLY A 106 -17.76 -13.53 -8.52
CA GLY A 106 -17.44 -13.85 -7.13
C GLY A 106 -16.16 -14.64 -6.95
N GLY A 107 -15.84 -15.60 -7.83
CA GLY A 107 -14.59 -16.33 -7.78
C GLY A 107 -13.36 -15.40 -7.84
N PRO A 108 -13.23 -14.58 -8.91
CA PRO A 108 -12.18 -13.58 -8.99
C PRO A 108 -12.17 -12.61 -7.81
N LEU A 109 -13.33 -12.08 -7.41
CA LEU A 109 -13.42 -11.15 -6.29
C LEU A 109 -12.89 -11.76 -4.98
N LEU A 110 -13.21 -13.03 -4.70
CA LEU A 110 -12.71 -13.74 -3.52
C LEU A 110 -11.20 -13.94 -3.56
N VAL A 111 -10.65 -14.35 -4.71
CA VAL A 111 -9.19 -14.48 -4.87
C VAL A 111 -8.49 -13.14 -4.66
N ALA A 112 -9.03 -12.06 -5.23
CA ALA A 112 -8.53 -10.71 -5.02
C ALA A 112 -8.58 -10.29 -3.54
N ALA A 113 -9.66 -10.61 -2.83
CA ALA A 113 -9.81 -10.31 -1.41
C ALA A 113 -8.81 -11.08 -0.54
N VAL A 114 -8.58 -12.37 -0.82
CA VAL A 114 -7.55 -13.17 -0.13
C VAL A 114 -6.16 -12.59 -0.34
N LEU A 115 -5.81 -12.24 -1.59
CA LEU A 115 -4.52 -11.61 -1.91
C LEU A 115 -4.36 -10.27 -1.19
N ALA A 116 -5.37 -9.40 -1.27
CA ALA A 116 -5.34 -8.10 -0.60
C ALA A 116 -5.23 -8.23 0.92
N ALA A 117 -5.99 -9.13 1.54
CA ALA A 117 -5.93 -9.40 2.98
C ALA A 117 -4.55 -9.93 3.40
N SER A 118 -3.95 -10.81 2.58
CA SER A 118 -2.61 -11.37 2.84
C SER A 118 -1.52 -10.30 2.74
N ILE A 119 -1.58 -9.44 1.71
CA ILE A 119 -0.65 -8.32 1.56
C ILE A 119 -0.78 -7.36 2.74
N TRP A 120 -2.01 -6.99 3.10
CA TRP A 120 -2.24 -6.09 4.24
C TRP A 120 -1.74 -6.69 5.56
N GLY A 121 -1.98 -8.00 5.77
CA GLY A 121 -1.48 -8.74 6.92
C GLY A 121 0.04 -8.73 6.99
N VAL A 122 0.73 -9.09 5.91
CA VAL A 122 2.20 -9.10 5.85
C VAL A 122 2.79 -7.70 6.07
N VAL A 123 2.16 -6.65 5.51
CA VAL A 123 2.57 -5.26 5.75
C VAL A 123 2.45 -4.91 7.23
N ARG A 124 1.34 -5.25 7.88
CA ARG A 124 1.09 -4.88 9.29
C ARG A 124 2.02 -5.65 10.24
N THR A 125 1.98 -6.98 10.16
CA THR A 125 2.78 -7.85 11.02
C THR A 125 4.28 -7.69 10.76
N GLY A 126 4.69 -7.55 9.49
CA GLY A 126 6.10 -7.40 9.12
C GLY A 126 6.74 -6.06 9.53
N ASN A 127 5.94 -4.99 9.65
CA ASN A 127 6.41 -3.68 10.13
C ASN A 127 6.18 -3.47 11.64
N GLY A 128 5.72 -4.49 12.36
CA GLY A 128 5.45 -4.39 13.80
C GLY A 128 4.26 -3.50 14.16
N PHE A 129 3.37 -3.20 13.20
CA PHE A 129 2.10 -2.60 13.54
C PHE A 129 1.28 -3.64 14.30
N GLY A 130 0.89 -3.33 15.53
CA GLY A 130 0.18 -4.26 16.42
C GLY A 130 -0.97 -5.01 15.72
N GLU A 131 -1.15 -6.26 16.11
CA GLU A 131 -2.17 -7.13 15.53
C GLU A 131 -3.55 -6.52 15.74
N SER A 132 -4.27 -6.25 14.65
CA SER A 132 -5.67 -5.85 14.73
C SER A 132 -6.45 -6.59 13.66
N LEU A 133 -7.11 -7.65 14.15
CA LEU A 133 -8.02 -8.52 13.40
C LEU A 133 -9.12 -7.72 12.71
N GLU A 134 -9.51 -6.56 13.25
CA GLU A 134 -10.46 -5.65 12.61
C GLU A 134 -10.05 -5.23 11.19
N GLN A 135 -8.75 -5.04 10.94
CA GLN A 135 -8.27 -4.52 9.66
C GLN A 135 -7.89 -5.62 8.67
N THR A 136 -7.28 -6.71 9.15
CA THR A 136 -6.80 -7.81 8.30
C THR A 136 -7.79 -8.97 8.20
N GLY A 137 -8.72 -9.07 9.16
CA GLY A 137 -9.50 -10.26 9.40
C GLY A 137 -8.66 -11.45 9.84
N LEU A 138 -9.33 -12.54 10.18
CA LEU A 138 -8.72 -13.83 10.51
C LEU A 138 -7.95 -14.41 9.32
N VAL A 139 -8.46 -14.22 8.10
CA VAL A 139 -7.80 -14.72 6.87
C VAL A 139 -6.47 -14.01 6.64
N GLY A 140 -6.44 -12.68 6.70
CA GLY A 140 -5.22 -11.91 6.50
C GLY A 140 -4.21 -12.12 7.61
N TRP A 141 -4.65 -12.16 8.87
CA TRP A 141 -3.79 -12.42 10.02
C TRP A 141 -3.18 -13.82 9.98
N GLY A 142 -4.01 -14.85 9.78
CA GLY A 142 -3.56 -16.24 9.72
C GLY A 142 -2.60 -16.50 8.55
N LEU A 143 -2.91 -15.96 7.35
CA LEU A 143 -2.02 -16.08 6.20
C LEU A 143 -0.72 -15.31 6.40
N ALA A 144 -0.76 -14.10 6.97
CA ALA A 144 0.45 -13.35 7.26
C ALA A 144 1.35 -14.07 8.27
N GLY A 145 0.78 -14.64 9.33
CA GLY A 145 1.52 -15.45 10.31
C GLY A 145 2.19 -16.67 9.66
N LEU A 146 1.45 -17.37 8.78
CA LEU A 146 1.99 -18.49 8.00
C LEU A 146 3.14 -18.03 7.09
N LEU A 147 2.91 -16.99 6.28
CA LEU A 147 3.89 -16.48 5.32
C LEU A 147 5.16 -16.00 6.02
N LEU A 148 5.03 -15.17 7.05
CA LEU A 148 6.17 -14.64 7.79
C LEU A 148 6.88 -15.73 8.60
N GLY A 149 6.15 -16.69 9.16
CA GLY A 149 6.72 -17.81 9.92
C GLY A 149 7.57 -18.77 9.07
N TYR A 150 7.10 -19.11 7.86
CA TYR A 150 7.79 -20.09 7.01
C TYR A 150 8.76 -19.45 5.99
N LEU A 151 8.42 -18.30 5.41
CA LEU A 151 9.19 -17.67 4.32
C LEU A 151 9.99 -16.44 4.78
N GLY A 152 9.71 -15.91 5.97
CA GLY A 152 10.21 -14.61 6.39
C GLY A 152 9.67 -13.45 5.55
N ILE A 153 10.09 -12.22 5.88
CA ILE A 153 9.57 -11.00 5.23
C ILE A 153 9.87 -10.99 3.72
N ALA A 154 11.13 -11.25 3.34
CA ALA A 154 11.54 -11.20 1.93
C ALA A 154 10.82 -12.25 1.07
N GLY A 155 10.74 -13.50 1.53
CA GLY A 155 10.06 -14.57 0.80
C GLY A 155 8.56 -14.33 0.67
N SER A 156 7.92 -13.79 1.71
CA SER A 156 6.50 -13.42 1.68
C SER A 156 6.18 -12.41 0.58
N TRP A 157 7.01 -11.37 0.44
CA TRP A 157 6.84 -10.36 -0.61
C TRP A 157 7.05 -10.93 -2.01
N ILE A 158 8.09 -11.74 -2.21
CA ILE A 158 8.37 -12.38 -3.50
C ILE A 158 7.16 -13.24 -3.93
N LEU A 159 6.63 -14.06 -3.01
CA LEU A 159 5.49 -14.91 -3.27
C LEU A 159 4.22 -14.09 -3.57
N LEU A 160 3.90 -13.09 -2.76
CA LEU A 160 2.69 -12.28 -2.92
C LEU A 160 2.72 -11.45 -4.20
N ILE A 161 3.88 -10.89 -4.56
CA ILE A 161 4.07 -10.16 -5.82
C ILE A 161 3.87 -11.13 -6.99
N GLY A 162 4.54 -12.29 -6.95
CA GLY A 162 4.40 -13.32 -7.99
C GLY A 162 2.95 -13.76 -8.19
N LEU A 163 2.26 -14.09 -7.10
CA LEU A 163 0.87 -14.54 -7.14
C LEU A 163 -0.09 -13.44 -7.61
N SER A 164 0.16 -12.19 -7.21
CA SER A 164 -0.60 -11.03 -7.68
C SER A 164 -0.40 -10.79 -9.18
N LEU A 165 0.82 -10.92 -9.69
CA LEU A 165 1.11 -10.80 -11.12
C LEU A 165 0.42 -11.89 -11.92
N ILE A 166 0.49 -13.15 -11.45
CA ILE A 166 -0.22 -14.28 -12.08
C ILE A 166 -1.72 -13.99 -12.10
N TYR A 167 -2.28 -13.57 -10.97
CA TYR A 167 -3.70 -13.27 -10.85
C TYR A 167 -4.15 -12.15 -11.80
N ILE A 168 -3.43 -11.02 -11.84
CA ILE A 168 -3.72 -9.91 -12.75
C ILE A 168 -3.59 -10.34 -14.22
N THR A 169 -2.60 -11.18 -14.55
CA THR A 169 -2.41 -11.71 -15.91
C THR A 169 -3.61 -12.53 -16.35
N VAL A 170 -4.11 -13.42 -15.49
CA VAL A 170 -5.30 -14.24 -15.76
C VAL A 170 -6.55 -13.37 -15.83
N LEU A 171 -6.74 -12.45 -14.90
CA LEU A 171 -7.92 -11.60 -14.79
C LEU A 171 -8.09 -10.67 -16.00
N LEU A 172 -7.01 -9.99 -16.37
CA LEU A 172 -6.99 -9.05 -17.50
C LEU A 172 -6.73 -9.75 -18.85
N ARG A 173 -6.53 -11.09 -18.83
CA ARG A 173 -6.12 -11.89 -20.00
C ARG A 173 -4.97 -11.23 -20.76
N ILE A 174 -4.01 -10.70 -20.02
CA ILE A 174 -2.90 -9.90 -20.55
C ILE A 174 -2.05 -10.78 -21.47
N ARG A 175 -1.80 -10.26 -22.67
CA ARG A 175 -0.77 -10.79 -23.58
C ARG A 175 0.51 -10.01 -23.34
N TRP A 176 1.46 -10.59 -22.60
CA TRP A 176 2.75 -9.95 -22.29
C TRP A 176 3.49 -9.42 -23.53
N VAL A 177 3.33 -10.10 -24.67
CA VAL A 177 3.85 -9.67 -25.97
C VAL A 177 3.33 -8.27 -26.36
N ALA A 178 2.04 -8.00 -26.16
CA ALA A 178 1.45 -6.69 -26.47
C ALA A 178 1.99 -5.57 -25.56
N ILE A 179 2.25 -5.87 -24.29
CA ILE A 179 2.86 -4.92 -23.35
C ILE A 179 4.30 -4.58 -23.77
N MET A 180 5.09 -5.58 -24.17
CA MET A 180 6.46 -5.33 -24.65
C MET A 180 6.48 -4.45 -25.90
N HIS A 181 5.55 -4.65 -26.84
CA HIS A 181 5.43 -3.79 -28.02
C HIS A 181 5.00 -2.36 -27.66
N LEU A 182 4.08 -2.20 -26.71
CA LEU A 182 3.64 -0.89 -26.21
C LEU A 182 4.77 -0.14 -25.48
N ALA A 183 5.51 -0.84 -24.62
CA ALA A 183 6.66 -0.28 -23.91
C ALA A 183 7.79 0.14 -24.88
N ALA A 184 8.08 -0.70 -25.88
CA ALA A 184 9.05 -0.36 -26.92
C ALA A 184 8.58 0.83 -27.78
N GLY A 185 7.28 0.94 -28.05
CA GLY A 185 6.68 2.09 -28.75
C GLY A 185 6.76 3.38 -27.94
N ALA A 186 6.43 3.33 -26.65
CA ALA A 186 6.51 4.47 -25.73
C ALA A 186 7.97 4.95 -25.55
N GLY A 187 8.92 4.02 -25.43
CA GLY A 187 10.35 4.35 -25.38
C GLY A 187 10.83 5.08 -26.63
N ARG A 188 10.43 4.61 -27.83
CA ARG A 188 10.72 5.32 -29.09
C ARG A 188 10.06 6.69 -29.17
N GLY A 189 8.83 6.83 -28.69
CA GLY A 189 8.11 8.12 -28.61
C GLY A 189 8.81 9.12 -27.68
N LEU A 190 9.33 8.66 -26.54
CA LEU A 190 10.05 9.51 -25.58
C LEU A 190 11.38 10.01 -26.15
N VAL A 191 12.15 9.11 -26.77
CA VAL A 191 13.44 9.45 -27.42
C VAL A 191 13.25 10.44 -28.57
N THR A 192 12.21 10.27 -29.38
CA THR A 192 11.90 11.19 -30.48
C THR A 192 11.29 12.52 -30.01
N GLY A 193 10.55 12.53 -28.89
CA GLY A 193 10.04 13.75 -28.26
C GLY A 193 11.14 14.61 -27.65
N LEU A 194 12.11 14.00 -26.97
CA LEU A 194 13.28 14.68 -26.43
C LEU A 194 14.20 15.22 -27.54
N GLY A 195 14.33 14.51 -28.67
CA GLY A 195 15.08 14.97 -29.84
C GLY A 195 14.48 16.19 -30.57
N ARG A 196 13.19 16.49 -30.36
CA ARG A 196 12.49 17.65 -30.96
C ARG A 196 12.64 18.95 -30.15
N LEU A 197 13.19 18.87 -28.93
CA LEU A 197 13.50 20.01 -28.07
C LEU A 197 14.92 20.57 -28.30
N LYS A 198 15.55 20.25 -29.44
CA LYS A 198 16.86 20.82 -29.78
C LYS A 198 16.73 22.34 -29.93
N PRO A 199 17.42 23.16 -29.12
CA PRO A 199 17.25 24.61 -29.15
C PRO A 199 17.68 25.15 -30.52
N ARG A 200 16.77 25.88 -31.17
CA ARG A 200 17.03 26.64 -32.39
C ARG A 200 17.99 27.78 -32.01
N PRO A 201 19.21 27.88 -32.57
CA PRO A 201 20.10 28.98 -32.23
C PRO A 201 19.50 30.29 -32.73
N ALA A 202 19.03 31.12 -31.81
CA ALA A 202 18.51 32.45 -32.08
C ALA A 202 19.70 33.39 -32.36
N SER A 203 19.85 33.77 -33.63
CA SER A 203 20.75 34.82 -34.09
C SER A 203 20.29 36.19 -33.59
N LEU A 204 20.60 36.52 -32.33
CA LEU A 204 20.42 37.85 -31.76
C LEU A 204 21.69 38.70 -31.96
N LYS A 205 21.86 39.25 -33.16
CA LYS A 205 22.70 40.44 -33.41
C LYS A 205 21.83 41.56 -33.97
N ARG A 206 21.05 42.21 -33.11
CA ARG A 206 20.52 43.57 -33.34
C ARG A 206 20.16 44.16 -32.00
N THR A 207 20.57 45.41 -31.79
CA THR A 207 20.27 46.27 -30.62
C THR A 207 21.24 46.22 -29.43
N ALA A 208 22.54 46.07 -29.69
CA ALA A 208 23.53 46.67 -28.80
C ALA A 208 23.77 48.14 -29.23
N ARG A 209 23.07 49.05 -28.53
CA ARG A 209 23.70 50.24 -27.95
C ARG A 209 24.21 51.32 -28.90
N ALA A 210 23.28 51.99 -29.59
CA ALA A 210 23.46 53.36 -30.05
C ALA A 210 22.95 54.33 -28.96
N VAL A 211 23.78 54.59 -27.94
CA VAL A 211 23.65 55.77 -27.07
C VAL A 211 25.07 56.26 -26.79
N LYS A 212 25.49 57.28 -27.56
CA LYS A 212 26.65 58.15 -27.27
C LYS A 212 26.16 59.34 -26.42
N PRO A 213 26.95 59.80 -25.46
CA PRO A 213 27.29 61.23 -25.43
C PRO A 213 28.74 61.49 -24.91
N PRO A 214 29.23 62.75 -24.87
CA PRO A 214 29.94 63.44 -25.93
C PRO A 214 31.46 63.50 -25.71
N GLU A 215 32.15 63.82 -26.80
CA GLU A 215 33.57 64.11 -26.90
C GLU A 215 33.88 65.51 -26.33
N VAL A 216 34.97 65.66 -25.57
CA VAL A 216 36.02 66.72 -25.64
C VAL A 216 36.73 66.85 -24.28
N LEU A 217 37.97 66.36 -24.17
CA LEU A 217 39.17 67.21 -23.99
C LEU A 217 40.44 66.37 -24.17
N LYS A 218 41.22 66.71 -25.20
CA LYS A 218 42.52 66.12 -25.54
C LYS A 218 43.66 66.85 -24.82
N ARG A 219 44.63 66.09 -24.29
CA ARG A 219 46.08 66.41 -24.19
C ARG A 219 46.71 65.26 -23.39
N GLY A 220 47.74 64.53 -23.80
CA GLY A 220 48.68 64.58 -24.91
C GLY A 220 49.96 63.85 -24.43
N GLY A 221 50.64 63.10 -25.30
CA GLY A 221 52.07 62.78 -25.12
C GLY A 221 52.46 61.35 -24.74
N LYS A 222 52.80 60.57 -25.79
CA LYS A 222 54.01 59.74 -25.98
C LYS A 222 54.57 58.84 -24.85
N LYS A 223 54.77 57.56 -25.26
CA LYS A 223 55.96 56.67 -25.15
C LYS A 223 56.49 56.39 -23.73
N GLU A 224 56.75 55.16 -23.31
CA GLU A 224 57.84 54.31 -23.83
C GLU A 224 57.72 52.84 -23.40
N ARG A 225 58.38 51.99 -24.17
CA ARG A 225 58.52 50.53 -24.10
C ARG A 225 59.82 50.17 -23.35
N ALA A 226 59.80 49.13 -22.53
CA ALA A 226 60.86 48.11 -22.34
C ALA A 226 60.27 47.09 -21.34
N VAL A 227 59.90 45.84 -21.62
CA VAL A 227 60.39 44.74 -22.47
C VAL A 227 61.75 44.19 -22.01
N ARG A 228 61.66 43.01 -21.34
CA ARG A 228 62.58 41.86 -21.31
C ARG A 228 63.86 42.03 -20.50
N ASP A 229 64.49 40.99 -19.99
CA ASP A 229 64.27 39.56 -19.69
C ASP A 229 65.59 39.23 -18.96
N GLU A 230 65.59 38.44 -17.89
CA GLU A 230 66.61 37.42 -17.63
C GLU A 230 66.24 36.62 -16.37
N GLU A 231 66.31 35.31 -16.53
CA GLU A 231 65.97 34.24 -15.57
C GLU A 231 67.27 33.41 -15.35
N PRO A 232 67.23 32.33 -14.54
CA PRO A 232 67.72 32.10 -13.15
C PRO A 232 69.16 31.46 -13.16
N PRO A 233 69.70 30.62 -12.21
CA PRO A 233 69.17 29.97 -10.99
C PRO A 233 70.14 29.91 -9.76
N GLU A 234 69.66 29.40 -8.61
CA GLU A 234 70.31 28.28 -7.88
C GLU A 234 69.49 27.81 -6.65
N GLU A 235 69.46 26.49 -6.48
CA GLU A 235 68.79 25.74 -5.42
C GLU A 235 69.64 25.70 -4.14
N GLU A 236 69.01 25.73 -2.95
CA GLU A 236 69.44 24.88 -1.83
C GLU A 236 68.30 24.65 -0.80
N LYS A 237 68.05 23.38 -0.55
CA LYS A 237 67.33 22.79 0.61
C LYS A 237 68.39 22.03 1.44
N PRO A 238 68.10 21.42 2.62
CA PRO A 238 67.05 21.65 3.63
C PRO A 238 67.61 21.62 5.09
N ALA A 239 66.80 21.89 6.12
CA ALA A 239 66.78 21.10 7.37
C ALA A 239 65.67 21.56 8.34
N ALA A 240 65.03 20.57 8.98
CA ALA A 240 63.88 20.67 9.88
C ALA A 240 64.30 20.66 11.37
N VAL A 241 63.48 21.26 12.26
CA VAL A 241 63.49 20.97 13.71
C VAL A 241 62.04 20.88 14.24
N LYS A 242 61.87 19.97 15.21
CA LYS A 242 60.68 19.23 15.67
C LYS A 242 59.83 19.97 16.72
N GLU A 243 58.54 19.62 16.76
CA GLU A 243 57.58 19.64 17.91
C GLU A 243 58.00 18.60 19.00
N PRO A 244 57.30 18.38 20.15
CA PRO A 244 56.11 19.03 20.78
C PRO A 244 56.21 19.23 22.32
N ALA A 245 55.19 19.78 23.00
CA ALA A 245 54.82 19.42 24.39
C ALA A 245 53.41 19.94 24.82
N PRO A 246 52.60 19.15 25.57
CA PRO A 246 51.25 19.51 26.04
C PRO A 246 51.23 19.91 27.54
N GLU A 247 50.21 20.67 27.96
CA GLU A 247 49.99 21.03 29.37
C GLU A 247 48.65 20.45 29.88
N ILE A 248 48.76 19.69 30.98
CA ILE A 248 47.69 19.07 31.77
C ILE A 248 47.61 19.80 33.10
N LEU A 249 46.40 20.01 33.66
CA LEU A 249 45.99 19.86 35.08
C LEU A 249 44.77 20.78 35.36
N ALA A 250 43.76 20.47 36.18
CA ALA A 250 43.23 19.27 36.81
C ALA A 250 42.05 19.66 37.72
N GLY A 251 41.06 18.74 37.82
CA GLY A 251 40.25 18.48 39.02
C GLY A 251 39.05 19.41 39.32
N ARG A 252 37.97 19.01 40.00
CA ARG A 252 37.57 17.75 40.67
C ARG A 252 36.14 17.90 41.22
N LYS A 253 35.37 16.79 41.29
CA LYS A 253 34.38 16.32 42.32
C LYS A 253 33.20 15.63 41.61
N ARG A 254 32.96 14.30 41.64
CA ARG A 254 32.61 13.30 42.69
C ARG A 254 31.26 13.51 43.41
N THR A 255 30.31 12.60 43.14
CA THR A 255 29.38 11.86 44.04
C THR A 255 28.70 10.79 43.16
N ARG A 256 28.90 9.46 43.28
CA ARG A 256 28.60 8.45 44.32
C ARG A 256 27.09 8.25 44.57
N ALA A 257 26.55 7.14 44.06
CA ALA A 257 25.46 6.39 44.68
C ALA A 257 25.67 4.90 44.36
N ALA A 258 25.83 4.12 45.42
CA ALA A 258 25.95 2.67 45.43
C ALA A 258 24.66 2.11 46.04
N HIS A 259 24.15 0.99 45.52
CA HIS A 259 23.16 0.18 46.23
C HIS A 259 23.61 -1.28 46.19
N ALA A 260 23.87 -1.82 47.37
CA ALA A 260 23.95 -3.25 47.61
C ALA A 260 23.51 -3.57 49.04
N VAL A 261 22.75 -4.67 49.15
CA VAL A 261 22.53 -5.57 50.30
C VAL A 261 21.45 -5.22 51.33
N GLU A 262 20.40 -6.07 51.39
CA GLU A 262 19.85 -6.74 52.61
C GLU A 262 18.80 -7.79 52.16
N ALA A 263 19.07 -9.11 52.16
CA ALA A 263 18.95 -10.11 53.24
C ALA A 263 17.51 -10.33 53.79
N ALA A 264 16.99 -11.56 53.64
CA ALA A 264 15.73 -12.10 54.19
C ALA A 264 15.87 -12.54 55.67
N PRO A 265 14.80 -12.97 56.41
CA PRO A 265 14.38 -14.40 56.36
C PRO A 265 12.85 -14.61 56.65
N PRO A 266 12.32 -15.78 57.08
CA PRO A 266 11.41 -16.60 56.27
C PRO A 266 10.01 -16.80 56.88
N GLY A 267 9.06 -17.29 56.08
CA GLY A 267 7.84 -17.86 56.63
C GLY A 267 6.82 -18.23 55.58
N PHE A 268 6.83 -19.47 55.09
CA PHE A 268 5.61 -20.19 54.73
C PHE A 268 5.86 -21.71 54.75
N ALA A 269 4.87 -22.38 55.33
CA ALA A 269 4.81 -23.77 55.73
C ALA A 269 5.08 -24.79 54.62
N SER A 270 5.86 -25.83 54.95
CA SER A 270 5.88 -27.10 54.24
C SER A 270 4.69 -27.98 54.63
N SER A 271 4.20 -28.70 53.63
CA SER A 271 3.14 -29.70 53.63
C SER A 271 3.26 -30.80 54.68
N ARG A 272 2.11 -31.16 55.29
CA ARG A 272 1.79 -32.56 55.60
C ARG A 272 1.15 -33.20 54.37
N ARG A 273 1.81 -34.18 53.79
CA ARG A 273 1.29 -35.46 53.26
C ARG A 273 2.37 -36.12 52.43
#